data_AF-A0A1X7TIM8-F1
#
_entry.id   AF-A0A1X7TIM8-F1
#
_cell.length_a   1.000
_cell.length_b   1.000
_cell.length_c   1.000
_cell.angle_alpha   90.00
_cell.angle_beta   90.00
_cell.angle_gamma   90.00
#
_symmetry.space_group_name_H-M   'P 1'
#
loop_
_entity.id
_entity.type
_entity.pdbx_description
1 polymer ?
#
loop_
_entity_poly.entity_id
_entity_poly.type
_entity_poly.pdbx_seq_one_letter_code
_entity_poly.pdbx_strand_id
1 'polypeptide(L)'
;MEESAMPMDESYKAAPKNLSVVYSTDSIHLSSDVPDGSNILFILRDFKGKVFDHLLKQNYRIIGPPCVEYCVAKNISLTDRKRPVYSCTMEGVVACLTGFRNDKELARELCDMIHWMGGSVRNKVSSAVTHVVAKNVIGTNYKNAVSFGIDIMREDWVHESWKNRTNPDVSATDPELMVFKQLPFLGCHLSLFGFTPTEAEHVSEIAQTNGGVMCELTDDSLTHLVIANGVDTNNVPTGIPPRTHIVKQQYVLDYLYLFYPNPRLSERMAVSNAHAQTS
;
A
#
# COMPACT_ATOMS: atom_id res chain seq x y z
N MET A 1 -22.72 -13.54 -34.37
CA MET A 1 -21.89 -12.37 -34.70
C MET A 1 -20.47 -12.77 -34.37
N GLU A 2 -19.65 -12.95 -35.39
CA GLU A 2 -18.24 -13.33 -35.28
C GLU A 2 -17.49 -12.37 -34.35
N GLU A 3 -16.89 -12.91 -33.31
CA GLU A 3 -15.95 -12.18 -32.47
C GLU A 3 -14.67 -12.01 -33.28
N SER A 4 -14.55 -10.84 -33.90
CA SER A 4 -13.39 -10.41 -34.67
C SER A 4 -12.12 -10.61 -33.83
N ALA A 5 -11.24 -11.49 -34.31
CA ALA A 5 -9.89 -11.64 -33.80
C ALA A 5 -9.17 -10.29 -33.94
N MET A 6 -9.06 -9.55 -32.84
CA MET A 6 -8.32 -8.30 -32.76
C MET A 6 -6.82 -8.53 -32.98
N PRO A 7 -6.11 -7.59 -33.62
CA PRO A 7 -4.75 -7.83 -34.05
C PRO A 7 -3.78 -7.99 -32.89
N MET A 8 -2.92 -8.99 -33.08
CA MET A 8 -1.58 -9.24 -32.52
C MET A 8 -0.97 -8.06 -31.74
N ASP A 9 -0.70 -8.26 -30.45
CA ASP A 9 0.13 -7.34 -29.66
C ASP A 9 1.60 -7.64 -29.98
N GLU A 10 2.37 -6.64 -30.40
CA GLU A 10 3.73 -6.82 -30.93
C GLU A 10 4.75 -7.23 -29.86
N SER A 11 4.39 -7.15 -28.58
CA SER A 11 5.26 -7.46 -27.44
C SER A 11 5.80 -8.91 -27.44
N TYR A 12 5.10 -9.86 -28.06
CA TYR A 12 5.53 -11.28 -28.10
C TYR A 12 6.55 -11.60 -29.20
N LYS A 13 6.76 -10.71 -30.18
CA LYS A 13 7.79 -10.90 -31.22
C LYS A 13 9.22 -10.76 -30.69
N ALA A 14 9.37 -10.20 -29.48
CA ALA A 14 10.65 -10.00 -28.80
C ALA A 14 11.07 -11.18 -27.91
N ALA A 15 10.33 -12.30 -27.91
CA ALA A 15 10.71 -13.49 -27.15
C ALA A 15 12.14 -13.93 -27.53
N PRO A 16 13.00 -14.30 -26.55
CA PRO A 16 14.37 -14.70 -26.83
C PRO A 16 14.42 -15.82 -27.87
N LYS A 17 15.37 -15.78 -28.81
CA LYS A 17 15.53 -16.74 -29.94
C LYS A 17 15.63 -18.23 -29.53
N ASN A 18 15.69 -18.53 -28.24
CA ASN A 18 15.84 -19.87 -27.67
C ASN A 18 14.56 -20.43 -27.02
N LEU A 19 13.39 -19.78 -27.18
CA LEU A 19 12.09 -20.31 -26.72
C LEU A 19 11.19 -20.71 -27.89
N SER A 20 10.57 -21.89 -27.80
CA SER A 20 9.44 -22.28 -28.65
C SER A 20 8.17 -21.64 -28.09
N VAL A 21 7.59 -20.69 -28.84
CA VAL A 21 6.32 -20.05 -28.47
C VAL A 21 5.18 -20.76 -29.18
N VAL A 22 4.23 -21.29 -28.42
CA VAL A 22 3.00 -21.91 -28.94
C VAL A 22 1.83 -21.04 -28.55
N TYR A 23 1.01 -20.67 -29.54
CA TYR A 23 -0.21 -19.89 -29.34
C TYR A 23 -1.40 -20.85 -29.35
N SER A 24 -2.27 -20.74 -28.36
CA SER A 24 -3.57 -21.42 -28.38
C SER A 24 -4.66 -20.51 -27.87
N THR A 25 -5.79 -20.48 -28.58
CA THR A 25 -7.03 -19.84 -28.15
C THR A 25 -7.79 -20.68 -27.14
N ASP A 26 -7.54 -22.00 -27.13
CA ASP A 26 -8.18 -22.98 -26.24
C ASP A 26 -7.11 -23.82 -25.55
N SER A 27 -6.89 -23.58 -24.25
CA SER A 27 -5.80 -24.20 -23.49
C SER A 27 -5.95 -25.72 -23.25
N ILE A 28 -7.03 -26.31 -23.75
CA ILE A 28 -7.41 -27.72 -23.50
C ILE A 28 -6.68 -28.71 -24.43
N HIS A 29 -6.02 -28.25 -25.51
CA HIS A 29 -5.31 -29.12 -26.45
C HIS A 29 -3.77 -29.08 -26.38
N LEU A 30 -3.18 -28.37 -25.42
CA LEU A 30 -1.72 -28.22 -25.32
C LEU A 30 -1.00 -29.39 -24.64
N SER A 31 -1.71 -30.40 -24.13
CA SER A 31 -1.08 -31.48 -23.34
C SER A 31 -0.52 -32.64 -24.16
N SER A 32 -0.80 -32.73 -25.47
CA SER A 32 -0.37 -33.87 -26.30
C SER A 32 0.94 -33.64 -27.06
N ASP A 33 1.37 -32.39 -27.24
CA ASP A 33 2.46 -32.03 -28.16
C ASP A 33 3.72 -31.52 -27.44
N VAL A 34 3.72 -31.50 -26.10
CA VAL A 34 4.86 -30.95 -25.34
C VAL A 34 5.76 -32.10 -24.83
N PRO A 35 7.04 -32.13 -25.21
CA PRO A 35 7.96 -33.18 -24.79
C PRO A 35 8.05 -33.30 -23.28
N ASP A 36 8.08 -34.53 -22.79
CA ASP A 36 8.26 -34.84 -21.37
C ASP A 36 9.58 -34.25 -20.85
N GLY A 37 9.53 -33.48 -19.75
CA GLY A 37 10.70 -32.75 -19.21
C GLY A 37 10.85 -31.27 -19.63
N SER A 38 9.92 -30.72 -20.43
CA SER A 38 9.92 -29.30 -20.80
C SER A 38 9.45 -28.40 -19.65
N ASN A 39 10.19 -27.34 -19.30
CA ASN A 39 9.72 -26.31 -18.36
C ASN A 39 8.74 -25.36 -19.07
N ILE A 40 7.47 -25.78 -19.19
CA ILE A 40 6.42 -25.05 -19.91
C ILE A 40 6.02 -23.79 -19.16
N LEU A 41 6.00 -22.67 -19.86
CA LEU A 41 5.54 -21.37 -19.37
C LEU A 41 4.32 -20.92 -20.16
N PHE A 42 3.24 -20.58 -19.46
CA PHE A 42 2.02 -20.06 -20.05
C PHE A 42 1.96 -18.55 -19.87
N ILE A 43 1.62 -17.83 -20.93
CA ILE A 43 1.39 -16.39 -20.90
C ILE A 43 -0.12 -16.15 -21.06
N LEU A 44 -0.75 -15.54 -20.07
CA LEU A 44 -2.20 -15.28 -20.06
C LEU A 44 -2.49 -13.80 -19.94
N ARG A 45 -3.40 -13.28 -20.78
CA ARG A 45 -3.81 -11.88 -20.77
C ARG A 45 -4.59 -11.46 -19.52
N ASP A 46 -5.24 -12.40 -18.85
CA ASP A 46 -5.93 -12.16 -17.59
C ASP A 46 -5.79 -13.36 -16.65
N PHE A 47 -5.69 -13.10 -15.35
CA PHE A 47 -5.61 -14.11 -14.29
C PHE A 47 -7.00 -14.40 -13.74
N LYS A 48 -7.92 -14.71 -14.66
CA LYS A 48 -9.32 -15.01 -14.36
C LYS A 48 -9.86 -16.06 -15.33
N GLY A 49 -10.89 -16.76 -14.88
CA GLY A 49 -11.64 -17.72 -15.70
C GLY A 49 -11.05 -19.13 -15.70
N LYS A 50 -11.78 -20.03 -16.37
CA LYS A 50 -11.56 -21.49 -16.28
C LYS A 50 -10.17 -21.93 -16.70
N VAL A 51 -9.58 -21.26 -17.69
CA VAL A 51 -8.22 -21.54 -18.19
C VAL A 51 -7.19 -21.27 -17.10
N PHE A 52 -7.23 -20.07 -16.51
CA PHE A 52 -6.32 -19.71 -15.42
C PHE A 52 -6.48 -20.67 -14.25
N ASP A 53 -7.71 -20.95 -13.83
CA ASP A 53 -8.01 -21.86 -12.73
C ASP A 53 -7.49 -23.29 -12.99
N HIS A 54 -7.61 -23.78 -14.23
CA HIS A 54 -7.12 -25.10 -14.62
C HIS A 54 -5.59 -25.14 -14.54
N LEU A 55 -4.90 -24.18 -15.16
CA LEU A 55 -3.44 -24.12 -15.19
C LEU A 55 -2.86 -23.94 -13.78
N LEU A 56 -3.51 -23.12 -12.95
CA LEU A 56 -3.15 -22.90 -11.56
C LEU A 56 -3.27 -24.19 -10.73
N LYS A 57 -4.36 -24.96 -10.92
CA LYS A 57 -4.56 -26.26 -10.25
C LYS A 57 -3.52 -27.31 -10.65
N GLN A 58 -3.07 -27.28 -11.91
CA GLN A 58 -2.00 -28.17 -12.40
C GLN A 58 -0.59 -27.69 -12.01
N ASN A 59 -0.49 -26.57 -11.28
CA ASN A 59 0.78 -25.99 -10.82
C ASN A 59 1.75 -25.66 -11.98
N TYR A 60 1.20 -25.25 -13.13
CA TYR A 60 2.00 -24.71 -14.22
C TYR A 60 2.54 -23.32 -13.90
N ARG A 61 3.64 -22.96 -14.56
CA ARG A 61 4.20 -21.60 -14.49
C ARG A 61 3.37 -20.68 -15.39
N ILE A 62 2.79 -19.65 -14.81
CA ILE A 62 1.89 -18.72 -15.48
C ILE A 62 2.43 -17.31 -15.30
N ILE A 63 2.54 -16.55 -16.39
CA ILE A 63 2.87 -15.13 -16.33
C ILE A 63 1.91 -14.27 -17.14
N GLY A 64 1.85 -12.99 -16.80
CA GLY A 64 1.15 -11.99 -17.58
C GLY A 64 2.07 -11.31 -18.60
N PRO A 65 1.51 -10.75 -19.68
CA PRO A 65 2.27 -9.96 -20.67
C PRO A 65 3.07 -8.81 -20.06
N PRO A 66 2.55 -8.01 -19.10
CA PRO A 66 3.30 -6.91 -18.51
C PRO A 66 4.58 -7.36 -17.79
N CYS A 67 4.57 -8.55 -17.20
CA CYS A 67 5.79 -9.14 -16.61
C CYS A 67 6.85 -9.43 -17.67
N VAL A 68 6.46 -9.90 -18.87
CA VAL A 68 7.40 -10.16 -19.97
C VAL A 68 8.01 -8.85 -20.47
N GLU A 69 7.18 -7.84 -20.69
CA GLU A 69 7.59 -6.51 -21.13
C GLU A 69 8.59 -5.89 -20.15
N TYR A 70 8.27 -5.94 -18.85
CA TYR A 70 9.18 -5.49 -17.80
C TYR A 70 10.53 -6.22 -17.84
N CYS A 71 10.52 -7.56 -18.00
CA CYS A 71 11.74 -8.34 -18.07
C CYS A 71 12.61 -7.99 -19.28
N VAL A 72 12.00 -7.80 -20.46
CA VAL A 72 12.69 -7.39 -21.68
C VAL A 72 13.27 -5.98 -21.51
N ALA A 73 12.48 -5.04 -21.02
CA ALA A 73 12.90 -3.65 -20.84
C ALA A 73 14.07 -3.49 -19.85
N LYS A 74 14.08 -4.30 -18.77
CA LYS A 74 15.15 -4.28 -17.75
C LYS A 74 16.30 -5.23 -18.05
N ASN A 75 16.25 -5.98 -19.17
CA ASN A 75 17.20 -7.03 -19.52
C ASN A 75 17.44 -8.04 -18.38
N ILE A 76 16.35 -8.51 -17.77
CA ILE A 76 16.37 -9.52 -16.70
C ILE A 76 15.70 -10.82 -17.17
N SER A 77 16.16 -11.95 -16.64
CA SER A 77 15.54 -13.25 -16.92
C SER A 77 14.13 -13.35 -16.33
N LEU A 78 13.25 -14.06 -17.03
CA LEU A 78 11.89 -14.35 -16.55
C LEU A 78 11.94 -15.09 -15.21
N THR A 79 11.06 -14.70 -14.28
CA THR A 79 11.09 -15.18 -12.90
C THR A 79 10.87 -16.70 -12.81
N ASP A 80 11.76 -17.47 -12.18
CA ASP A 80 11.56 -18.91 -11.91
C ASP A 80 10.58 -19.18 -10.75
N ARG A 81 9.74 -18.19 -10.42
CA ARG A 81 8.73 -18.31 -9.37
C ARG A 81 7.70 -19.34 -9.80
N LYS A 82 7.41 -20.28 -8.90
CA LYS A 82 6.34 -21.28 -9.09
C LYS A 82 4.94 -20.67 -9.04
N ARG A 83 4.79 -19.54 -8.35
CA ARG A 83 3.51 -18.82 -8.25
C ARG A 83 3.28 -18.00 -9.53
N PRO A 84 2.02 -17.82 -9.96
CA PRO A 84 1.70 -16.94 -11.07
C PRO A 84 2.17 -15.51 -10.83
N VAL A 85 2.67 -14.84 -11.88
CA VAL A 85 3.09 -13.42 -11.84
C VAL A 85 2.54 -12.69 -13.07
N TYR A 86 1.54 -11.84 -12.87
CA TYR A 86 0.92 -11.04 -13.92
C TYR A 86 1.80 -9.84 -14.34
N SER A 87 2.26 -9.08 -13.35
CA SER A 87 3.08 -7.88 -13.53
C SER A 87 4.16 -7.79 -12.45
N CYS A 88 5.04 -6.80 -12.58
CA CYS A 88 6.07 -6.49 -11.60
C CYS A 88 5.77 -5.22 -10.79
N THR A 89 4.51 -4.79 -10.76
CA THR A 89 4.05 -3.54 -10.09
C THR A 89 4.42 -3.51 -8.60
N MET A 90 4.45 -4.67 -7.93
CA MET A 90 4.84 -4.81 -6.53
C MET A 90 6.20 -5.52 -6.36
N GLU A 91 7.07 -5.48 -7.38
CA GLU A 91 8.41 -6.05 -7.26
C GLU A 91 9.17 -5.35 -6.12
N GLY A 92 9.80 -6.13 -5.24
CA GLY A 92 10.46 -5.62 -4.03
C GLY A 92 9.54 -5.38 -2.83
N VAL A 93 8.21 -5.43 -3.01
CA VAL A 93 7.26 -5.35 -1.90
C VAL A 93 7.27 -6.65 -1.10
N VAL A 94 7.53 -6.53 0.19
CA VAL A 94 7.27 -7.54 1.20
C VAL A 94 6.16 -7.02 2.11
N ALA A 95 4.94 -7.54 1.93
CA ALA A 95 3.74 -7.11 2.61
C ALA A 95 3.41 -7.97 3.84
N CYS A 96 2.74 -7.40 4.82
CA CYS A 96 2.08 -8.13 5.90
C CYS A 96 0.64 -7.63 6.06
N LEU A 97 -0.33 -8.53 6.07
CA LEU A 97 -1.75 -8.16 6.25
C LEU A 97 -2.13 -8.22 7.72
N THR A 98 -2.87 -7.22 8.21
CA THR A 98 -3.39 -7.19 9.58
C THR A 98 -4.80 -6.63 9.68
N GLY A 99 -5.58 -7.13 10.65
CA GLY A 99 -6.97 -6.72 10.85
C GLY A 99 -8.03 -7.49 10.02
N PHE A 100 -7.62 -8.46 9.20
CA PHE A 100 -8.53 -9.20 8.30
C PHE A 100 -9.08 -10.53 8.85
N ARG A 101 -9.10 -10.74 10.17
CA ARG A 101 -9.53 -12.03 10.77
C ARG A 101 -10.97 -12.42 10.40
N ASN A 102 -11.83 -11.42 10.24
CA ASN A 102 -13.25 -11.60 9.93
C ASN A 102 -13.55 -11.56 8.42
N ASP A 103 -12.58 -11.15 7.58
CA ASP A 103 -12.70 -11.07 6.11
C ASP A 103 -11.60 -11.89 5.44
N LYS A 104 -11.69 -13.22 5.60
CA LYS A 104 -10.67 -14.14 5.08
C LYS A 104 -10.62 -14.18 3.56
N GLU A 105 -11.76 -13.97 2.90
CA GLU A 105 -11.86 -13.94 1.44
C GLU A 105 -11.10 -12.74 0.88
N LEU A 106 -11.37 -11.55 1.41
CA LEU A 106 -10.63 -10.33 1.07
C LEU A 106 -9.13 -10.47 1.37
N ALA A 107 -8.76 -11.03 2.53
CA ALA A 107 -7.36 -11.26 2.85
C ALA A 107 -6.66 -12.14 1.81
N ARG A 108 -7.35 -13.19 1.33
CA ARG A 108 -6.85 -14.08 0.28
C ARG A 108 -6.73 -13.35 -1.05
N GLU A 109 -7.75 -12.59 -1.45
CA GLU A 109 -7.73 -11.79 -2.67
C GLU A 109 -6.55 -10.80 -2.69
N LEU A 110 -6.36 -10.06 -1.60
CA LEU A 110 -5.22 -9.15 -1.43
C LEU A 110 -3.88 -9.89 -1.52
N CYS A 111 -3.75 -11.06 -0.86
CA CYS A 111 -2.55 -11.88 -0.96
C CYS A 111 -2.27 -12.35 -2.39
N ASP A 112 -3.30 -12.80 -3.10
CA ASP A 112 -3.19 -13.29 -4.47
C ASP A 112 -2.78 -12.14 -5.40
N MET A 113 -3.42 -10.97 -5.31
CA MET A 113 -3.02 -9.76 -6.07
C MET A 113 -1.58 -9.32 -5.79
N ILE A 114 -1.14 -9.29 -4.53
CA ILE A 114 0.24 -8.96 -4.17
C ILE A 114 1.23 -9.93 -4.83
N HIS A 115 0.96 -11.23 -4.76
CA HIS A 115 1.82 -12.23 -5.40
C HIS A 115 1.81 -12.10 -6.93
N TRP A 116 0.64 -11.88 -7.53
CA TRP A 116 0.50 -11.71 -8.97
C TRP A 116 1.19 -10.43 -9.47
N MET A 117 1.37 -9.42 -8.63
CA MET A 117 2.15 -8.22 -8.97
C MET A 117 3.65 -8.35 -8.63
N GLY A 118 4.14 -9.54 -8.28
CA GLY A 118 5.56 -9.78 -8.02
C GLY A 118 6.01 -9.51 -6.58
N GLY A 119 5.08 -9.13 -5.70
CA GLY A 119 5.33 -8.96 -4.27
C GLY A 119 5.34 -10.29 -3.51
N SER A 120 5.63 -10.20 -2.21
CA SER A 120 5.59 -11.35 -1.29
C SER A 120 4.84 -11.01 -0.01
N VAL A 121 4.22 -12.01 0.61
CA VAL A 121 3.46 -11.82 1.85
C VAL A 121 4.08 -12.57 3.02
N ARG A 122 4.16 -11.92 4.19
CA ARG A 122 4.58 -12.49 5.47
C ARG A 122 3.44 -12.44 6.48
N ASN A 123 3.35 -13.46 7.34
CA ASN A 123 2.30 -13.56 8.38
C ASN A 123 2.56 -12.67 9.60
N LYS A 124 3.81 -12.23 9.79
CA LYS A 124 4.23 -11.42 10.94
C LYS A 124 5.15 -10.30 10.44
N VAL A 125 5.07 -9.16 11.12
CA VAL A 125 5.98 -8.03 10.93
C VAL A 125 7.38 -8.43 11.38
N SER A 126 8.37 -8.14 10.53
CA SER A 126 9.79 -8.35 10.77
C SER A 126 10.60 -7.29 10.01
N SER A 127 11.92 -7.27 10.17
CA SER A 127 12.81 -6.36 9.44
C SER A 127 12.78 -6.53 7.91
N ALA A 128 12.27 -7.66 7.40
CA ALA A 128 12.12 -7.88 5.97
C ALA A 128 10.81 -7.30 5.41
N VAL A 129 9.84 -6.95 6.26
CA VAL A 129 8.55 -6.41 5.83
C VAL A 129 8.72 -4.94 5.48
N THR A 130 8.35 -4.58 4.25
CA THR A 130 8.41 -3.22 3.71
C THR A 130 7.12 -2.44 3.93
N HIS A 131 5.98 -3.13 3.88
CA HIS A 131 4.65 -2.52 3.96
C HIS A 131 3.70 -3.39 4.79
N VAL A 132 2.81 -2.77 5.56
CA VAL A 132 1.71 -3.45 6.25
C VAL A 132 0.39 -2.96 5.70
N VAL A 133 -0.43 -3.87 5.16
CA VAL A 133 -1.80 -3.55 4.77
C VAL A 133 -2.69 -3.74 6.00
N ALA A 134 -3.30 -2.67 6.50
CA ALA A 134 -4.02 -2.67 7.76
C ALA A 134 -5.49 -2.24 7.60
N LYS A 135 -6.40 -3.12 8.04
CA LYS A 135 -7.84 -2.81 8.13
C LYS A 135 -8.23 -2.08 9.41
N ASN A 136 -7.44 -2.23 10.47
CA ASN A 136 -7.66 -1.54 11.75
C ASN A 136 -6.34 -1.31 12.49
N VAL A 137 -6.40 -0.40 13.47
CA VAL A 137 -5.23 0.10 14.24
C VAL A 137 -4.92 -0.70 15.51
N ILE A 138 -5.65 -1.78 15.78
CA ILE A 138 -5.63 -2.44 17.10
C ILE A 138 -4.60 -3.58 17.17
N GLY A 139 -4.27 -4.21 16.04
CA GLY A 139 -3.47 -5.43 15.98
C GLY A 139 -1.99 -5.26 16.37
N THR A 140 -1.38 -6.31 16.92
CA THR A 140 0.07 -6.33 17.25
C THR A 140 0.95 -6.04 16.04
N ASN A 141 0.58 -6.53 14.86
CA ASN A 141 1.32 -6.23 13.63
C ASN A 141 1.23 -4.73 13.28
N TYR A 142 0.09 -4.07 13.50
CA TYR A 142 -0.02 -2.62 13.32
C TYR A 142 0.93 -1.88 14.26
N LYS A 143 0.90 -2.19 15.56
CA LYS A 143 1.79 -1.57 16.56
C LYS A 143 3.27 -1.78 16.22
N ASN A 144 3.64 -2.99 15.82
CA ASN A 144 5.02 -3.29 15.41
C ASN A 144 5.41 -2.52 14.15
N ALA A 145 4.50 -2.38 13.17
CA ALA A 145 4.76 -1.61 11.96
C ALA A 145 5.06 -0.16 12.29
N VAL A 146 4.23 0.45 13.15
CA VAL A 146 4.45 1.79 13.70
C VAL A 146 5.82 1.88 14.36
N SER A 147 6.14 1.01 15.33
CA SER A 147 7.42 1.03 16.05
C SER A 147 8.65 0.83 15.17
N PHE A 148 8.54 0.13 14.04
CA PHE A 148 9.64 -0.08 13.10
C PHE A 148 9.66 0.94 11.95
N GLY A 149 8.71 1.90 11.91
CA GLY A 149 8.59 2.86 10.83
C GLY A 149 8.27 2.22 9.48
N ILE A 150 7.59 1.07 9.49
CA ILE A 150 7.15 0.36 8.29
C ILE A 150 5.90 1.06 7.74
N ASP A 151 5.84 1.27 6.43
CA ASP A 151 4.71 1.94 5.79
C ASP A 151 3.43 1.14 5.98
N ILE A 152 2.42 1.78 6.56
CA ILE A 152 1.10 1.19 6.78
C ILE A 152 0.17 1.69 5.69
N MET A 153 -0.42 0.77 4.93
CA MET A 153 -1.24 1.04 3.75
C MET A 153 -2.69 0.62 3.97
N ARG A 154 -3.63 1.33 3.36
CA ARG A 154 -5.02 0.87 3.20
C ARG A 154 -5.10 -0.26 2.17
N GLU A 155 -6.16 -1.06 2.21
CA GLU A 155 -6.40 -2.12 1.21
C GLU A 155 -6.54 -1.57 -0.22
N ASP A 156 -7.04 -0.34 -0.35
CA ASP A 156 -7.12 0.41 -1.61
C ASP A 156 -5.79 0.44 -2.36
N TRP A 157 -4.66 0.50 -1.65
CA TRP A 157 -3.32 0.50 -2.26
C TRP A 157 -3.10 -0.72 -3.15
N VAL A 158 -3.50 -1.89 -2.69
CA VAL A 158 -3.35 -3.15 -3.43
C VAL A 158 -4.32 -3.18 -4.61
N HIS A 159 -5.57 -2.77 -4.39
CA HIS A 159 -6.57 -2.73 -5.45
C HIS A 159 -6.21 -1.73 -6.56
N GLU A 160 -5.73 -0.54 -6.21
CA GLU A 160 -5.34 0.49 -7.18
C GLU A 160 -4.06 0.10 -7.93
N SER A 161 -3.09 -0.52 -7.23
CA SER A 161 -1.93 -1.13 -7.90
C SER A 161 -2.38 -2.20 -8.90
N TRP A 162 -3.35 -3.04 -8.54
CA TRP A 162 -3.88 -4.08 -9.43
C TRP A 162 -4.65 -3.51 -10.62
N LYS A 163 -5.33 -2.37 -10.49
CA LYS A 163 -5.94 -1.68 -11.64
C LYS A 163 -4.88 -1.22 -12.63
N ASN A 164 -3.72 -0.79 -12.14
CA ASN A 164 -2.59 -0.32 -12.96
C ASN A 164 -1.64 -1.45 -13.42
N ARG A 165 -1.96 -2.72 -13.15
CA ARG A 165 -1.10 -3.89 -13.43
C ARG A 165 -0.62 -4.05 -14.87
N THR A 166 -1.31 -3.46 -15.84
CA THR A 166 -0.95 -3.56 -17.26
C THR A 166 0.10 -2.54 -17.69
N ASN A 167 0.38 -1.54 -16.85
CA ASN A 167 1.41 -0.54 -17.13
C ASN A 167 2.75 -1.02 -16.52
N PRO A 168 3.76 -1.37 -17.34
CA PRO A 168 5.04 -1.87 -16.86
C PRO A 168 5.92 -0.79 -16.19
N ASP A 169 5.59 0.49 -16.37
CA ASP A 169 6.34 1.61 -15.78
C ASP A 169 5.85 1.99 -14.38
N VAL A 170 4.69 1.48 -13.95
CA VAL A 170 4.10 1.79 -12.64
C VAL A 170 4.64 0.84 -11.57
N SER A 171 5.10 1.43 -10.46
CA SER A 171 5.43 0.74 -9.22
C SER A 171 4.44 1.09 -8.11
N ALA A 172 4.11 0.12 -7.26
CA ALA A 172 3.27 0.32 -6.08
C ALA A 172 3.87 1.30 -5.06
N THR A 173 5.17 1.57 -5.16
CA THR A 173 5.87 2.56 -4.33
C THR A 173 5.92 3.95 -4.95
N ASP A 174 5.29 4.17 -6.11
CA ASP A 174 5.24 5.48 -6.75
C ASP A 174 4.38 6.46 -5.94
N PRO A 175 4.67 7.77 -5.98
CA PRO A 175 3.95 8.78 -5.20
C PRO A 175 2.43 8.72 -5.38
N GLU A 176 1.95 8.43 -6.59
CA GLU A 176 0.52 8.33 -6.93
C GLU A 176 -0.19 7.19 -6.19
N LEU A 177 0.51 6.10 -5.87
CA LEU A 177 -0.01 4.97 -5.11
C LEU A 177 0.31 5.07 -3.62
N MET A 178 1.36 5.80 -3.23
CA MET A 178 1.69 6.02 -1.83
C MET A 178 0.67 6.92 -1.10
N VAL A 179 -0.25 7.57 -1.81
CA VAL A 179 -1.40 8.31 -1.22
C VAL A 179 -2.32 7.41 -0.37
N PHE A 180 -2.25 6.09 -0.55
CA PHE A 180 -3.01 5.12 0.24
C PHE A 180 -2.37 4.77 1.58
N LYS A 181 -1.22 5.38 1.91
CA LYS A 181 -0.60 5.28 3.23
C LYS A 181 -1.56 5.80 4.31
N GLN A 182 -1.63 5.09 5.42
CA GLN A 182 -2.35 5.51 6.62
C GLN A 182 -1.46 6.51 7.38
N LEU A 183 -1.82 7.78 7.26
CA LEU A 183 -1.18 8.86 8.01
C LEU A 183 -1.78 8.96 9.42
N PRO A 184 -0.99 9.44 10.41
CA PRO A 184 -1.40 9.48 11.82
C PRO A 184 -2.74 10.17 12.08
N PHE A 185 -3.03 11.24 11.35
CA PHE A 185 -4.23 12.06 11.55
C PHE A 185 -5.24 11.94 10.42
N LEU A 186 -5.13 10.91 9.58
CA LEU A 186 -6.07 10.71 8.49
C LEU A 186 -7.50 10.58 9.04
N GLY A 187 -8.38 11.50 8.62
CA GLY A 187 -9.77 11.57 9.09
C GLY A 187 -9.96 12.28 10.44
N CYS A 188 -8.87 12.80 11.04
CA CYS A 188 -8.97 13.66 12.22
C CYS A 188 -9.20 15.11 11.79
N HIS A 189 -10.31 15.68 12.24
CA HIS A 189 -10.54 17.12 12.19
C HIS A 189 -10.14 17.74 13.53
N LEU A 190 -9.27 18.74 13.49
CA LEU A 190 -8.50 19.23 14.62
C LEU A 190 -8.75 20.73 14.81
N SER A 191 -8.84 21.15 16.06
CA SER A 191 -8.78 22.55 16.46
C SER A 191 -7.74 22.74 17.55
N LEU A 192 -7.12 23.91 17.61
CA LEU A 192 -6.06 24.25 18.56
C LEU A 192 -6.56 25.25 19.60
N PHE A 193 -6.17 25.08 20.86
CA PHE A 193 -6.52 26.02 21.93
C PHE A 193 -5.33 26.34 22.84
N GLY A 194 -5.16 27.63 23.10
CA GLY A 194 -4.13 28.16 23.99
C GLY A 194 -2.71 28.22 23.40
N PHE A 195 -2.59 28.08 22.08
CA PHE A 195 -1.33 28.28 21.35
C PHE A 195 -1.16 29.75 20.98
N THR A 196 0.09 30.21 20.90
CA THR A 196 0.39 31.47 20.22
C THR A 196 0.13 31.34 18.71
N PRO A 197 -0.08 32.45 17.97
CA PRO A 197 -0.33 32.38 16.52
C PRO A 197 0.75 31.60 15.76
N THR A 198 2.03 31.84 16.08
CA THR A 198 3.17 31.15 15.47
C THR A 198 3.17 29.66 15.76
N GLU A 199 2.89 29.24 17.00
CA GLU A 199 2.80 27.82 17.35
C GLU A 199 1.60 27.16 16.68
N ALA A 200 0.46 27.85 16.61
CA ALA A 200 -0.75 27.34 15.99
C ALA A 200 -0.53 27.07 14.48
N GLU A 201 0.15 27.97 13.78
CA GLU A 201 0.54 27.76 12.37
C GLU A 201 1.42 26.51 12.22
N HIS A 202 2.45 26.37 13.07
CA HIS A 202 3.37 25.24 13.00
C HIS A 202 2.69 23.90 13.30
N VAL A 203 1.86 23.84 14.35
CA VAL A 203 1.12 22.62 14.71
C VAL A 203 0.08 22.28 13.63
N SER A 204 -0.55 23.29 13.02
CA SER A 204 -1.48 23.10 11.89
C SER A 204 -0.78 22.50 10.68
N GLU A 205 0.41 22.99 10.33
CA GLU A 205 1.22 22.46 9.22
C GLU A 205 1.60 20.98 9.46
N ILE A 206 2.07 20.66 10.67
CA ILE A 206 2.38 19.27 11.06
C ILE A 206 1.13 18.40 10.94
N ALA A 207 0.01 18.87 11.47
CA ALA A 207 -1.25 18.12 11.45
C ALA A 207 -1.71 17.83 10.02
N GLN A 208 -1.71 18.83 9.16
CA GLN A 208 -2.11 18.73 7.75
C GLN A 208 -1.18 17.81 6.95
N THR A 209 0.13 17.96 7.15
CA THR A 209 1.14 17.07 6.52
C THR A 209 0.94 15.61 6.92
N ASN A 210 0.33 15.36 8.08
CA ASN A 210 0.01 14.03 8.61
C ASN A 210 -1.46 13.62 8.39
N GLY A 211 -2.14 14.24 7.42
CA GLY A 211 -3.48 13.85 6.97
C GLY A 211 -4.63 14.42 7.82
N GLY A 212 -4.33 15.27 8.79
CA GLY A 212 -5.33 15.97 9.59
C GLY A 212 -5.94 17.15 8.83
N VAL A 213 -7.15 17.54 9.23
CA VAL A 213 -7.84 18.71 8.68
C VAL A 213 -8.04 19.71 9.81
N MET A 214 -7.66 20.96 9.61
CA MET A 214 -7.93 22.02 10.58
C MET A 214 -9.36 22.53 10.40
N CYS A 215 -10.08 22.72 11.50
CA CYS A 215 -11.46 23.22 11.49
C CYS A 215 -11.74 24.11 12.72
N GLU A 216 -12.86 24.81 12.68
CA GLU A 216 -13.32 25.67 13.77
C GLU A 216 -13.81 24.85 14.97
N LEU A 217 -13.74 25.44 16.16
CA LEU A 217 -14.17 24.80 17.42
C LEU A 217 -15.65 24.37 17.43
N THR A 218 -16.48 25.05 16.65
CA THR A 218 -17.92 24.83 16.55
C THR A 218 -18.32 23.92 15.40
N ASP A 219 -17.36 23.41 14.62
CA ASP A 219 -17.63 22.52 13.50
C ASP A 219 -18.10 21.14 14.03
N ASP A 220 -19.27 20.68 13.59
CA ASP A 220 -19.83 19.37 13.98
C ASP A 220 -18.91 18.19 13.63
N SER A 221 -18.02 18.37 12.66
CA SER A 221 -17.04 17.38 12.24
C SER A 221 -15.79 17.32 13.13
N LEU A 222 -15.64 18.24 14.10
CA LEU A 222 -14.48 18.33 15.00
C LEU A 222 -14.31 17.03 15.81
N THR A 223 -13.19 16.36 15.56
CA THR A 223 -12.85 15.10 16.23
C THR A 223 -11.96 15.31 17.46
N HIS A 224 -10.99 16.23 17.41
CA HIS A 224 -10.07 16.48 18.52
C HIS A 224 -9.81 17.97 18.72
N LEU A 225 -9.84 18.37 20.00
CA LEU A 225 -9.34 19.65 20.44
C LEU A 225 -7.97 19.45 21.08
N VAL A 226 -6.94 20.03 20.48
CA VAL A 226 -5.57 20.01 21.00
C VAL A 226 -5.35 21.22 21.88
N ILE A 227 -4.88 21.00 23.10
CA ILE A 227 -4.61 22.05 24.10
C ILE A 227 -3.10 22.22 24.27
N ALA A 228 -2.63 23.46 24.21
CA ALA A 228 -1.23 23.81 24.44
C ALA A 228 -0.74 23.41 25.85
N ASN A 229 0.57 23.22 26.00
CA ASN A 229 1.15 22.90 27.30
C ASN A 229 0.95 24.05 28.30
N GLY A 230 0.62 23.71 29.54
CA GLY A 230 0.45 24.70 30.63
C GLY A 230 -0.92 25.36 30.69
N VAL A 231 -1.82 25.08 29.75
CA VAL A 231 -3.22 25.55 29.79
C VAL A 231 -4.05 24.64 30.68
N ASP A 232 -4.85 25.22 31.58
CA ASP A 232 -5.78 24.47 32.43
C ASP A 232 -6.94 23.91 31.59
N THR A 233 -7.09 22.59 31.61
CA THR A 233 -8.17 21.85 30.93
C THR A 233 -9.56 22.17 31.49
N ASN A 234 -9.65 22.84 32.64
CA ASN A 234 -10.93 23.32 33.18
C ASN A 234 -11.45 24.59 32.48
N ASN A 235 -10.60 25.29 31.71
CA ASN A 235 -10.96 26.52 30.99
C ASN A 235 -11.12 26.30 29.48
N VAL A 236 -11.55 25.10 29.09
CA VAL A 236 -11.80 24.77 27.69
C VAL A 236 -13.00 25.56 27.14
N PRO A 237 -12.96 26.06 25.89
CA PRO A 237 -14.06 26.80 25.29
C PRO A 237 -15.40 26.04 25.33
N THR A 238 -16.49 26.79 25.43
CA THR A 238 -17.85 26.23 25.30
C THR A 238 -18.22 26.11 23.81
N GLY A 239 -19.22 25.28 23.49
CA GLY A 239 -19.69 25.08 22.11
C GLY A 239 -18.95 24.00 21.32
N ILE A 240 -18.16 23.17 22.01
CA ILE A 240 -17.48 22.02 21.41
C ILE A 240 -18.50 20.87 21.21
N PRO A 241 -18.48 20.17 20.06
CA PRO A 241 -19.29 18.99 19.86
C PRO A 241 -19.09 17.94 20.96
N PRO A 242 -20.16 17.27 21.45
CA PRO A 242 -20.05 16.33 22.58
C PRO A 242 -19.12 15.14 22.36
N ARG A 243 -18.76 14.83 21.12
CA ARG A 243 -17.89 13.70 20.73
C ARG A 243 -16.43 14.08 20.56
N THR A 244 -16.07 15.36 20.75
CA THR A 244 -14.70 15.82 20.56
C THR A 244 -13.79 15.32 21.66
N HIS A 245 -12.66 14.74 21.27
CA HIS A 245 -11.60 14.31 22.18
C HIS A 245 -10.72 15.49 22.56
N ILE A 246 -10.69 15.82 23.85
CA ILE A 246 -9.80 16.87 24.38
C ILE A 246 -8.45 16.25 24.71
N VAL A 247 -7.40 16.66 24.01
CA VAL A 247 -6.05 16.11 24.14
C VAL A 247 -5.01 17.20 24.37
N LYS A 248 -3.96 16.90 25.11
CA LYS A 248 -2.81 17.81 25.27
C LYS A 248 -1.89 17.71 24.06
N GLN A 249 -1.19 18.79 23.72
CA GLN A 249 -0.23 18.80 22.60
C GLN A 249 0.82 17.69 22.72
N GLN A 250 1.26 17.36 23.94
CA GLN A 250 2.24 16.29 24.16
C GLN A 250 1.74 14.94 23.66
N TYR A 251 0.44 14.64 23.81
CA TYR A 251 -0.13 13.39 23.32
C TYR A 251 -0.07 13.29 21.78
N VAL A 252 -0.34 14.40 21.09
CA VAL A 252 -0.26 14.50 19.63
C VAL A 252 1.17 14.27 19.16
N LEU A 253 2.15 14.88 19.85
CA LEU A 253 3.57 14.68 19.57
C LEU A 253 3.98 13.23 19.83
N ASP A 254 3.65 12.66 20.99
CA ASP A 254 3.96 11.28 21.35
C ASP A 254 3.36 10.29 20.32
N TYR A 255 2.14 10.58 19.85
CA TYR A 255 1.50 9.78 18.82
C TYR A 255 2.24 9.87 17.47
N LEU A 256 2.68 11.06 17.05
CA LEU A 256 3.51 11.23 15.86
C LEU A 256 4.88 10.54 15.98
N TYR A 257 5.50 10.60 17.17
CA TYR A 257 6.76 9.90 17.45
C TYR A 257 6.67 8.40 17.23
N LEU A 258 5.50 7.80 17.49
CA LEU A 258 5.28 6.40 17.21
C LEU A 258 5.36 6.13 15.69
N PHE A 259 4.82 7.00 14.84
CA PHE A 259 4.83 6.81 13.38
C PHE A 259 6.16 7.20 12.72
N TYR A 260 6.93 8.10 13.33
CA TYR A 260 8.22 8.57 12.82
C TYR A 260 9.33 8.37 13.85
N PRO A 261 9.77 7.13 14.13
CA PRO A 261 10.78 6.84 15.13
C PRO A 261 12.20 7.33 14.77
N ASN A 262 12.39 8.05 13.64
CA ASN A 262 13.71 8.49 13.18
C ASN A 262 14.11 9.85 13.80
N PRO A 263 15.24 9.93 14.53
CA PRO A 263 15.64 11.12 15.28
C PRO A 263 15.89 12.39 14.44
N ARG A 264 16.13 12.29 13.14
CA ARG A 264 16.40 13.47 12.28
C ARG A 264 15.14 14.28 11.92
N LEU A 265 13.98 13.62 11.86
CA LEU A 265 12.69 14.31 11.70
C LEU A 265 12.24 14.91 13.03
N SER A 266 12.51 14.21 14.14
CA SER A 266 12.27 14.77 15.48
C SER A 266 13.15 15.97 15.78
N GLU A 267 14.39 16.02 15.29
CA GLU A 267 15.23 17.23 15.42
C GLU A 267 14.62 18.41 14.69
N ARG A 268 14.08 18.25 13.47
CA ARG A 268 13.37 19.36 12.78
C ARG A 268 12.10 19.81 13.52
N MET A 269 11.35 18.88 14.10
CA MET A 269 10.15 19.18 14.90
C MET A 269 10.47 19.70 16.31
N ALA A 270 11.65 19.40 16.85
CA ALA A 270 12.12 19.91 18.14
C ALA A 270 12.81 21.27 18.01
N VAL A 271 13.51 21.53 16.90
CA VAL A 271 14.18 22.80 16.63
C VAL A 271 13.16 23.93 16.45
N SER A 272 12.01 23.69 15.82
CA SER A 272 10.90 24.66 15.74
C SER A 272 10.35 25.03 17.12
N ASN A 273 10.18 24.04 18.02
CA ASN A 273 9.73 24.28 19.39
C ASN A 273 10.77 25.00 20.26
N ALA A 274 12.07 24.80 20.01
CA ALA A 274 13.12 25.49 20.76
C ALA A 274 13.23 26.99 20.41
N HIS A 275 12.88 27.38 19.18
CA HIS A 275 12.89 28.80 18.77
C HIS A 275 11.70 29.59 19.33
N ALA A 276 10.64 28.92 19.78
CA ALA A 276 9.50 29.55 20.45
C ALA A 276 9.71 29.81 21.96
N GLN A 277 10.77 29.25 22.57
CA GLN A 277 11.07 29.41 24.00
C GLN A 277 12.12 30.49 24.33
N THR A 278 12.63 31.22 23.33
CA THR A 278 13.60 32.31 23.52
C THR A 278 13.20 33.60 22.81
N SER A 279 11.95 34.04 22.96
CA SER A 279 11.49 35.37 22.52
C SER A 279 10.48 35.94 23.50
#